data_AF-A0A7C9RDJ4-F1
#
_entry.id   AF-A0A7C9RDJ4-F1
#
_cell.length_a   1.000
_cell.length_b   1.000
_cell.length_c   1.000
_cell.angle_alpha   90.00
_cell.angle_beta   90.00
_cell.angle_gamma   90.00
#
_symmetry.space_group_name_H-M   'P 1'
#
loop_
_entity.id
_entity.type
_entity.pdbx_description
1 polymer ?
#
loop_
_entity_poly.entity_id
_entity_poly.type
_entity_poly.pdbx_seq_one_letter_code
_entity_poly.pdbx_strand_id
1 'polypeptide(L)'
;MVAIRLLQMLLAAVLLSGCTFFFDVQDSVQADPQPDSRQLRVIISEIQRITQSMKQVGASEVSNVGPNEAQSGPERWTVCSRASFGNEIRYFTFFLKGEAVANWRPAVINDKCEARNFAPLEQW
;
A
#
# COMPACT_ATOMS: atom_id res chain seq x y z
N MET A 1 -49.22 -38.88 -3.33
CA MET A 1 -47.74 -39.02 -3.37
C MET A 1 -47.03 -38.00 -4.25
N VAL A 2 -47.61 -37.58 -5.39
CA VAL A 2 -46.99 -36.59 -6.31
C VAL A 2 -46.86 -35.19 -5.69
N ALA A 3 -47.88 -34.71 -4.99
CA ALA A 3 -47.91 -33.38 -4.37
C ALA A 3 -46.82 -33.17 -3.29
N ILE A 4 -46.50 -34.22 -2.53
CA ILE A 4 -45.48 -34.16 -1.47
C ILE A 4 -44.08 -34.04 -2.07
N ARG A 5 -43.83 -34.75 -3.19
CA ARG A 5 -42.55 -34.67 -3.90
C ARG A 5 -42.33 -33.31 -4.58
N LEU A 6 -43.40 -32.70 -5.10
CA LEU A 6 -43.36 -31.34 -5.64
C LEU A 6 -43.04 -30.30 -4.56
N LEU A 7 -43.66 -30.44 -3.38
CA LEU A 7 -43.41 -29.53 -2.26
C LEU A 7 -41.97 -29.64 -1.75
N GLN A 8 -41.41 -30.86 -1.71
CA GLN A 8 -40.03 -31.10 -1.33
C GLN A 8 -39.03 -30.50 -2.33
N MET A 9 -39.31 -30.59 -3.65
CA MET A 9 -38.44 -29.98 -4.66
C MET A 9 -38.49 -28.46 -4.66
N LEU A 10 -39.67 -27.86 -4.41
CA LEU A 10 -39.81 -26.41 -4.23
C LEU A 10 -39.04 -25.91 -3.01
N LEU A 11 -39.14 -26.61 -1.88
CA LEU A 11 -38.42 -26.26 -0.67
C LEU A 11 -36.90 -26.38 -0.87
N ALA A 12 -36.44 -27.42 -1.57
CA ALA A 12 -35.03 -27.59 -1.91
C ALA A 12 -34.52 -26.48 -2.85
N ALA A 13 -35.31 -26.06 -3.84
CA ALA A 13 -34.94 -24.98 -4.76
C ALA A 13 -34.81 -23.62 -4.04
N VAL A 14 -35.72 -23.31 -3.10
CA VAL A 14 -35.68 -22.07 -2.29
C VAL A 14 -34.51 -22.08 -1.30
N LEU A 15 -34.15 -23.25 -0.76
CA LEU A 15 -32.97 -23.40 0.12
C LEU A 15 -31.64 -23.33 -0.66
N LEU A 16 -31.63 -23.70 -1.95
CA LEU A 16 -30.48 -23.63 -2.84
C LEU A 16 -30.33 -22.28 -3.55
N SER A 17 -31.36 -21.43 -3.56
CA SER A 17 -31.26 -20.03 -4.01
C SER A 17 -30.65 -19.13 -2.92
N GLY A 18 -29.57 -19.60 -2.29
CA GLY A 18 -28.75 -18.80 -1.39
C GLY A 18 -28.34 -17.52 -2.12
N CYS A 19 -28.60 -16.39 -1.47
CA CYS A 19 -28.39 -15.05 -2.00
C CYS A 19 -26.99 -14.92 -2.59
N THR A 20 -26.89 -14.71 -3.91
CA THR A 20 -25.68 -14.19 -4.51
C THR A 20 -25.56 -12.73 -4.08
N PHE A 21 -25.01 -12.49 -2.90
CA PHE A 21 -24.48 -11.17 -2.56
C PHE A 21 -23.23 -10.96 -3.41
N PHE A 22 -23.43 -10.64 -4.69
CA PHE A 22 -22.45 -9.86 -5.42
C PHE A 22 -22.52 -8.48 -4.79
N PHE A 23 -21.72 -8.26 -3.75
CA PHE A 23 -21.25 -6.92 -3.47
C PHE A 23 -20.39 -6.54 -4.67
N ASP A 24 -21.04 -6.04 -5.72
CA ASP A 24 -20.43 -5.05 -6.59
C ASP A 24 -20.27 -3.83 -5.68
N VAL A 25 -19.24 -3.89 -4.81
CA VAL A 25 -18.66 -2.70 -4.27
C VAL A 25 -18.12 -2.03 -5.52
N GLN A 26 -18.98 -1.22 -6.16
CA GLN A 26 -18.54 -0.05 -6.89
C GLN A 26 -17.88 0.82 -5.83
N ASP A 27 -16.69 0.38 -5.46
CA ASP A 27 -15.67 1.18 -4.86
C ASP A 27 -15.51 2.24 -5.94
N SER A 28 -16.22 3.35 -5.76
CA SER A 28 -15.92 4.63 -6.37
C SER A 28 -14.58 5.07 -5.79
N VAL A 29 -13.58 4.20 -5.95
CA VAL A 29 -12.18 4.44 -5.72
C VAL A 29 -11.80 5.30 -6.90
N GLN A 30 -12.16 6.57 -6.76
CA GLN A 30 -11.37 7.62 -7.35
C GLN A 30 -9.93 7.27 -6.98
N ALA A 31 -9.20 6.75 -7.97
CA ALA A 31 -7.86 6.25 -7.76
C ALA A 31 -7.08 7.34 -7.02
N ASP A 32 -6.50 6.99 -5.87
CA ASP A 32 -5.69 7.94 -5.10
C ASP A 32 -4.68 8.56 -6.07
N PRO A 33 -4.75 9.87 -6.36
CA PRO A 33 -3.89 10.46 -7.37
C PRO A 33 -2.44 10.39 -6.90
N GLN A 34 -1.51 10.37 -7.84
CA GLN A 34 -0.11 10.49 -7.48
C GLN A 34 0.09 11.84 -6.77
N PRO A 35 0.81 11.89 -5.63
CA PRO A 35 1.07 13.13 -4.91
C PRO A 35 1.70 14.19 -5.80
N ASP A 36 1.23 15.43 -5.67
CA ASP A 36 1.81 16.58 -6.37
C ASP A 36 3.14 17.03 -5.73
N SER A 37 3.82 18.01 -6.34
CA SER A 37 5.13 18.49 -5.86
C SER A 37 5.09 19.20 -4.50
N ARG A 38 3.94 19.73 -4.08
CA ARG A 38 3.77 20.34 -2.75
C ARG A 38 3.58 19.23 -1.72
N GLN A 39 2.72 18.26 -2.00
CA GLN A 39 2.48 17.10 -1.16
C GLN A 39 3.76 16.27 -1.00
N LEU A 40 4.54 16.12 -2.08
CA LEU A 40 5.80 15.40 -2.04
C LEU A 40 6.77 16.01 -1.03
N ARG A 41 6.88 17.34 -0.94
CA ARG A 41 7.74 17.98 0.07
C ARG A 41 7.32 17.66 1.50
N VAL A 42 6.01 17.65 1.77
CA VAL A 42 5.46 17.23 3.08
C VAL A 42 5.81 15.77 3.36
N ILE A 43 5.57 14.88 2.41
CA ILE A 43 5.88 13.45 2.50
C ILE A 43 7.38 13.23 2.77
N ILE A 44 8.26 13.89 2.01
CA ILE A 44 9.71 13.76 2.14
C ILE A 44 10.17 14.26 3.52
N SER A 45 9.65 15.40 3.99
CA SER A 45 9.97 15.91 5.33
C SER A 45 9.55 14.95 6.45
N GLU A 46 8.40 14.28 6.30
CA GLU A 46 7.92 13.30 7.27
C GLU A 46 8.76 12.02 7.24
N ILE A 47 9.13 11.54 6.05
CA ILE A 47 10.05 10.40 5.87
C ILE A 47 11.38 10.72 6.56
N GLN A 48 11.94 11.91 6.34
CA GLN A 48 13.17 12.34 6.99
C GLN A 48 13.04 12.35 8.52
N ARG A 49 11.95 12.89 9.05
CA ARG A 49 11.68 12.90 10.50
C ARG A 49 11.63 11.48 11.06
N ILE A 50 10.97 10.55 10.36
CA ILE A 50 10.86 9.15 10.75
C ILE A 50 12.24 8.47 10.69
N THR A 51 12.98 8.60 9.59
CA THR A 51 14.29 7.95 9.45
C THR A 51 15.29 8.48 10.46
N GLN A 52 15.35 9.80 10.69
CA GLN A 52 16.22 10.41 11.71
C GLN A 52 15.90 9.98 13.15
N SER A 53 14.66 9.58 13.42
CA SER A 53 14.29 9.03 14.74
C SER A 53 14.83 7.61 14.98
N MET A 54 15.30 6.92 13.93
CA MET A 54 15.84 5.57 14.04
C MET A 54 17.24 5.61 14.65
N LYS A 55 17.49 4.72 15.61
CA LYS A 55 18.83 4.61 16.23
C LYS A 55 19.86 4.21 15.18
N GLN A 56 21.04 4.86 15.23
CA GLN A 56 22.21 4.51 14.40
C GLN A 56 22.01 4.68 12.90
N VAL A 57 21.01 5.47 12.48
CA VAL A 57 20.82 5.81 11.07
C VAL A 57 21.93 6.75 10.62
N GLY A 58 22.58 6.41 9.51
CA GLY A 58 23.52 7.27 8.80
C GLY A 58 22.80 8.16 7.79
N ALA A 59 23.51 8.54 6.72
CA ALA A 59 22.91 9.27 5.62
C ALA A 59 21.73 8.48 5.02
N SER A 60 20.62 9.17 4.77
CA SER A 60 19.39 8.61 4.22
C SER A 60 19.07 9.28 2.87
N GLU A 61 18.69 8.44 1.92
CA GLU A 61 18.25 8.85 0.59
C GLU A 61 16.83 8.35 0.38
N VAL A 62 16.10 9.03 -0.51
CA VAL A 62 14.70 8.73 -0.80
C VAL A 62 14.48 8.60 -2.29
N SER A 63 13.63 7.65 -2.67
CA SER A 63 13.29 7.40 -4.06
C SER A 63 12.20 8.35 -4.56
N ASN A 64 12.03 8.41 -5.88
CA ASN A 64 10.82 8.93 -6.47
C ASN A 64 9.57 8.15 -6.00
N VAL A 65 8.41 8.80 -6.06
CA VAL A 65 7.11 8.13 -5.88
C VAL A 65 6.94 7.09 -6.97
N GLY A 66 6.49 5.90 -6.57
CA GLY A 66 6.17 4.80 -7.48
C GLY A 66 4.96 4.01 -6.98
N PRO A 67 4.45 3.08 -7.78
CA PRO A 67 3.31 2.26 -7.39
C PRO A 67 3.68 1.32 -6.23
N ASN A 68 2.67 0.88 -5.48
CA ASN A 68 2.79 -0.19 -4.49
C ASN A 68 2.97 -1.55 -5.19
N GLU A 69 4.21 -1.84 -5.60
CA GLU A 69 4.60 -3.07 -6.32
C GLU A 69 4.26 -4.36 -5.56
N ALA A 70 4.41 -4.34 -4.23
CA ALA A 70 4.14 -5.50 -3.40
C ALA A 70 2.64 -5.74 -3.15
N GLN A 71 1.79 -4.76 -3.48
CA GLN A 71 0.37 -4.75 -3.13
C GLN A 71 0.13 -5.06 -1.64
N SER A 72 1.10 -4.69 -0.80
CA SER A 72 1.02 -4.87 0.63
C SER A 72 0.37 -3.62 1.22
N GLY A 73 -0.91 -3.71 1.58
CA GLY A 73 -1.70 -2.58 2.09
C GLY A 73 -2.63 -1.96 1.05
N PRO A 74 -3.62 -1.16 1.49
CA PRO A 74 -4.60 -0.53 0.62
C PRO A 74 -4.05 0.66 -0.19
N GLU A 75 -2.85 1.15 0.14
CA GLU A 75 -2.26 2.32 -0.50
C GLU A 75 -1.73 2.00 -1.90
N ARG A 76 -1.99 2.92 -2.84
CA ARG A 76 -1.58 2.78 -4.24
C ARG A 76 -0.14 3.22 -4.50
N TRP A 77 0.36 4.16 -3.70
CA TRP A 77 1.65 4.81 -3.90
C TRP A 77 2.60 4.51 -2.76
N THR A 78 3.87 4.34 -3.11
CA THR A 78 4.95 4.13 -2.16
C THR A 78 6.17 4.95 -2.51
N VAL A 79 6.93 5.27 -1.48
CA VAL A 79 8.26 5.84 -1.56
C VAL A 79 9.20 4.93 -0.79
N CYS A 80 10.35 4.62 -1.36
CA CYS A 80 11.39 3.87 -0.69
C CYS A 80 12.40 4.82 -0.07
N SER A 81 12.84 4.55 1.15
CA SER A 81 14.07 5.12 1.70
C SER A 81 15.14 4.05 1.77
N ARG A 82 16.39 4.46 1.55
CA ARG A 82 17.55 3.66 1.93
C ARG A 82 18.40 4.47 2.90
N ALA A 83 18.93 3.80 3.91
CA ALA A 83 19.84 4.42 4.86
C ALA A 83 20.92 3.44 5.29
N SER A 84 22.09 3.99 5.61
CA SER A 84 23.20 3.21 6.17
C SER A 84 22.97 2.95 7.66
N PHE A 85 23.14 1.70 8.08
CA PHE A 85 23.13 1.25 9.48
C PHE A 85 24.46 0.53 9.73
N GLY A 86 25.47 1.28 10.18
CA GLY A 86 26.84 0.76 10.29
C GLY A 86 27.38 0.36 8.91
N ASN A 87 27.61 -0.94 8.71
CA ASN A 87 28.14 -1.49 7.46
C ASN A 87 27.05 -2.03 6.51
N GLU A 88 25.77 -1.91 6.87
CA GLU A 88 24.65 -2.42 6.09
C GLU A 88 23.82 -1.27 5.52
N ILE A 89 23.29 -1.46 4.30
CA ILE A 89 22.22 -0.60 3.77
C ILE A 89 20.89 -1.27 4.09
N ARG A 90 19.97 -0.51 4.68
CA ARG A 90 18.60 -0.97 4.93
C ARG A 90 17.62 -0.15 4.12
N TYR A 91 16.65 -0.85 3.56
CA TYR A 91 15.57 -0.27 2.79
C TYR A 91 14.28 -0.26 3.60
N PHE A 92 13.49 0.80 3.43
CA PHE A 92 12.20 0.97 4.06
C PHE A 92 11.18 1.41 3.02
N THR A 93 9.97 0.88 3.13
CA THR A 93 8.85 1.21 2.26
C THR A 93 7.87 2.07 3.04
N PHE A 94 7.57 3.25 2.53
CA PHE A 94 6.59 4.20 3.06
C PHE A 94 5.36 4.17 2.16
N PHE A 95 4.20 3.92 2.77
CA PHE A 95 2.90 3.87 2.09
C PHE A 95 2.24 5.24 2.17
N LEU A 96 1.79 5.74 1.03
CA LEU A 96 1.27 7.09 0.90
C LEU A 96 -0.24 7.07 0.73
N LYS A 97 -0.90 8.03 1.38
CA LYS A 97 -2.33 8.28 1.22
C LYS A 97 -2.58 9.77 1.16
N GLY A 98 -2.93 10.29 -0.02
CA GLY A 98 -2.97 11.72 -0.28
C GLY A 98 -1.64 12.42 0.05
N GLU A 99 -1.65 13.36 0.99
CA GLU A 99 -0.48 14.18 1.37
C GLU A 99 0.33 13.64 2.55
N ALA A 100 0.02 12.44 3.03
CA ALA A 100 0.61 11.88 4.24
C ALA A 100 1.25 10.50 4.03
N VAL A 101 2.23 10.20 4.88
CA VAL A 101 2.71 8.83 5.10
C VAL A 101 1.69 8.12 5.98
N ALA A 102 0.96 7.16 5.41
CA ALA A 102 -0.04 6.38 6.12
C ALA A 102 0.60 5.34 7.05
N ASN A 103 1.63 4.66 6.56
CA ASN A 103 2.36 3.64 7.30
C ASN A 103 3.77 3.43 6.71
N TRP A 104 4.65 2.73 7.43
CA TRP A 104 5.96 2.35 6.92
C TRP A 104 6.45 1.03 7.53
N ARG A 105 7.33 0.33 6.83
CA ARG A 105 7.98 -0.90 7.31
C ARG A 105 9.35 -1.12 6.66
N PRO A 106 10.23 -1.96 7.22
CA PRO A 106 11.38 -2.48 6.49
C PRO A 106 10.94 -3.11 5.17
N ALA A 107 11.66 -2.79 4.09
CA ALA A 107 11.29 -3.25 2.77
C ALA A 107 11.46 -4.76 2.63
N VAL A 108 10.58 -5.38 1.84
CA VAL A 108 10.70 -6.76 1.38
C VAL A 108 11.06 -6.78 -0.10
N ILE A 109 11.57 -7.91 -0.59
CA ILE A 109 12.01 -8.07 -1.99
C ILE A 109 10.93 -7.63 -2.99
N ASN A 110 9.66 -7.93 -2.71
CA ASN A 110 8.54 -7.56 -3.58
C ASN A 110 8.27 -6.06 -3.66
N ASP A 111 8.78 -5.25 -2.72
CA ASP A 111 8.67 -3.79 -2.79
C ASP A 111 9.57 -3.20 -3.89
N LYS A 112 10.55 -3.99 -4.38
CA LYS A 112 11.53 -3.62 -5.41
C LYS A 112 12.28 -2.32 -5.11
N CYS A 113 12.47 -1.99 -3.82
CA CYS A 113 13.15 -0.75 -3.44
C CYS A 113 14.60 -0.68 -3.97
N GLU A 114 15.31 -1.80 -4.07
CA GLU A 114 16.67 -1.87 -4.61
C GLU A 114 16.77 -1.43 -6.08
N ALA A 115 15.69 -1.56 -6.85
CA ALA A 115 15.64 -1.19 -8.26
C ALA A 115 15.18 0.26 -8.50
N ARG A 116 14.91 1.04 -7.44
CA ARG A 116 14.47 2.43 -7.56
C ARG A 116 15.65 3.40 -7.65
N ASN A 117 15.37 4.58 -8.20
CA ASN A 117 16.32 5.68 -8.24
C ASN A 117 16.23 6.47 -6.94
N PHE A 118 17.37 6.66 -6.27
CA PHE A 118 17.47 7.38 -5.00
C PHE A 118 18.19 8.69 -5.21
N ALA A 119 17.72 9.72 -4.51
CA ALA A 119 18.42 10.98 -4.37
C ALA A 119 18.51 11.36 -2.89
N PRO A 120 19.59 12.05 -2.48
CA PRO A 120 19.67 12.66 -1.15
C PRO A 120 18.46 13.54 -0.85
N LEU A 121 18.00 13.50 0.41
CA LEU A 121 16.87 14.29 0.89
C LEU A 121 16.99 15.80 0.61
N GLU A 122 18.22 16.31 0.54
CA GLU A 122 18.54 17.72 0.27
C GLU A 122 18.23 18.18 -1.17
N GLN A 123 17.94 17.24 -2.08
CA GLN A 123 17.72 17.50 -3.50
C GLN A 123 16.23 17.55 -3.90
N TRP A 124 15.31 17.47 -2.94
CA TRP A 124 13.85 17.39 -3.16
C TRP A 124 13.08 18.66 -2.75
#